data_AF-A0A7V2KPP2-F1
#
_entry.id   AF-A0A7V2KPP2-F1
#
_cell.length_a   1.000
_cell.length_b   1.000
_cell.length_c   1.000
_cell.angle_alpha   90.00
_cell.angle_beta   90.00
_cell.angle_gamma   90.00
#
_symmetry.space_group_name_H-M   'P 1'
#
loop_
_entity.id
_entity.type
_entity.pdbx_description
1 polymer ?
#
loop_
_entity_poly.entity_id
_entity_poly.type
_entity_poly.pdbx_seq_one_letter_code
_entity_poly.pdbx_strand_id
1 'polypeptide(L)'
;MKVTYDYIIVGSGIAGLYTALLARQQGSVLVLTKGSIDECNTKHAQGGIAAAIGAHDSPELHFRDTIAAGAGLCDEEAVRILVEEAPDRIADLIRFGVPFDTLDGQIALTKEAAHSVPRILHAGGDATGEHIETTLSRMARQARVEILEHCLAIEIMVEGNRVQGVKALDTRMGSVEEFSCRNLILATGGAGRLFKYTTNPDIATADGVALAYRAGAEITDIEFFQFHPTAVRLPGVPPFLISEAVRGEGGILRNVEGYRFMPDYAPEGDLAPRDVVARSVHAEMAKTGSDRVFLDVTHLPPPIVTTRFPHIYRFCLDHGLDITKGLIPVAPAAHYMMGGVRTNAWGETNIAGLFAAGETACTGVHGANRLASNSLLEVIVFAKRILEQTRKGAQANPAPGTSSRYEHWPLPRRKAIAEPPPASLSALQSLLWQKVGIVRHGDSLEEAATILAGWQREFVPSLDRPSHELANLILTGRLMAEAALLREESRGAHYRADFPQPSPAWQSHIVFSRGSE
;
A
#
# COMPACT_ATOMS: atom_id res chain seq x y z
N MET A 1 -3.44 -32.39 -21.18
CA MET A 1 -3.40 -31.01 -21.70
C MET A 1 -3.19 -30.11 -20.50
N LYS A 2 -2.18 -29.21 -20.51
CA LYS A 2 -2.09 -28.17 -19.47
C LYS A 2 -3.34 -27.29 -19.58
N VAL A 3 -4.05 -27.07 -18.49
CA VAL A 3 -5.21 -26.16 -18.46
C VAL A 3 -4.66 -24.74 -18.61
N THR A 4 -5.15 -24.01 -19.60
CA THR A 4 -4.79 -22.61 -19.83
C THR A 4 -5.95 -21.71 -19.43
N TYR A 5 -5.68 -20.76 -18.53
CA TYR A 5 -6.65 -19.77 -18.09
C TYR A 5 -6.63 -18.51 -18.96
N ASP A 6 -7.77 -17.85 -19.14
CA ASP A 6 -7.78 -16.50 -19.71
C ASP A 6 -7.15 -15.49 -18.74
N TYR A 7 -7.39 -15.68 -17.44
CA TYR A 7 -6.92 -14.83 -16.36
C TYR A 7 -6.37 -15.65 -15.19
N ILE A 8 -5.15 -15.33 -14.76
CA ILE A 8 -4.65 -15.69 -13.43
C ILE A 8 -4.48 -14.39 -12.63
N ILE A 9 -5.00 -14.38 -11.40
CA ILE A 9 -4.92 -13.25 -10.49
C ILE A 9 -4.16 -13.71 -9.24
N VAL A 10 -3.08 -13.03 -8.89
CA VAL A 10 -2.28 -13.36 -7.71
C VAL A 10 -2.60 -12.38 -6.59
N GLY A 11 -3.31 -12.86 -5.57
CA GLY A 11 -3.80 -12.08 -4.43
C GLY A 11 -5.33 -12.03 -4.39
N SER A 12 -5.88 -12.04 -3.17
CA SER A 12 -7.31 -12.14 -2.92
C SER A 12 -7.87 -10.98 -2.07
N GLY A 13 -7.19 -9.84 -1.98
CA GLY A 13 -7.82 -8.62 -1.44
C GLY A 13 -8.78 -7.96 -2.44
N ILE A 14 -9.24 -6.74 -2.14
CA ILE A 14 -10.16 -5.98 -3.02
C ILE A 14 -9.71 -5.95 -4.48
N ALA A 15 -8.41 -5.77 -4.76
CA ALA A 15 -7.88 -5.77 -6.13
C ALA A 15 -8.13 -7.09 -6.84
N GLY A 16 -7.82 -8.20 -6.18
CA GLY A 16 -7.94 -9.53 -6.77
C GLY A 16 -9.38 -9.96 -6.92
N LEU A 17 -10.20 -9.82 -5.87
CA LEU A 17 -11.59 -10.28 -5.89
C LEU A 17 -12.48 -9.44 -6.80
N TYR A 18 -12.30 -8.11 -6.79
CA TYR A 18 -13.02 -7.23 -7.71
C TYR A 18 -12.66 -7.55 -9.17
N THR A 19 -11.36 -7.69 -9.48
CA THR A 19 -10.87 -8.12 -10.80
C THR A 19 -11.46 -9.47 -11.19
N ALA A 20 -11.45 -10.46 -10.30
CA ALA A 20 -11.95 -11.81 -10.58
C ALA A 20 -13.45 -11.83 -10.91
N LEU A 21 -14.26 -11.08 -10.17
CA LEU A 21 -15.70 -10.96 -10.40
C LEU A 21 -16.01 -10.34 -11.78
N LEU A 22 -15.22 -9.36 -12.21
CA LEU A 22 -15.35 -8.77 -13.54
C LEU A 22 -14.82 -9.69 -14.64
N ALA A 23 -13.64 -10.30 -14.43
CA ALA A 23 -12.96 -11.19 -15.37
C ALA A 23 -13.80 -12.42 -15.73
N ARG A 24 -14.59 -12.93 -14.78
CA ARG A 24 -15.43 -14.11 -14.96
C ARG A 24 -16.48 -13.93 -16.06
N GLN A 25 -16.85 -12.69 -16.38
CA GLN A 25 -17.76 -12.39 -17.49
C GLN A 25 -17.08 -12.49 -18.87
N GLN A 26 -15.75 -12.62 -18.91
CA GLN A 26 -14.95 -12.59 -20.13
C GLN A 26 -14.21 -13.90 -20.43
N GLY A 27 -13.95 -14.75 -19.43
CA GLY A 27 -13.19 -15.98 -19.62
C GLY A 27 -12.99 -16.81 -18.34
N SER A 28 -12.13 -17.84 -18.43
CA SER A 28 -11.74 -18.64 -17.28
C SER A 28 -10.81 -17.87 -16.34
N VAL A 29 -11.05 -17.98 -15.03
CA VAL A 29 -10.34 -17.21 -13.99
C VAL A 29 -9.85 -18.15 -12.90
N LEU A 30 -8.58 -18.03 -12.56
CA LEU A 30 -7.95 -18.63 -11.39
C LEU A 30 -7.40 -17.54 -10.48
N VAL A 31 -7.76 -17.59 -9.19
CA VAL A 31 -7.14 -16.75 -8.15
C VAL A 31 -6.17 -17.60 -7.33
N LEU A 32 -4.93 -17.15 -7.21
CA LEU A 32 -3.93 -17.72 -6.31
C LEU A 32 -3.79 -16.81 -5.09
N THR A 33 -3.93 -17.35 -3.88
CA THR A 33 -3.68 -16.60 -2.65
C THR A 33 -2.84 -17.41 -1.68
N LYS A 34 -1.83 -16.77 -1.09
CA LYS A 34 -0.85 -17.45 -0.22
C LYS A 34 -1.38 -17.75 1.18
N GLY A 35 -2.49 -17.13 1.55
CA GLY A 35 -3.21 -17.33 2.80
C GLY A 35 -4.59 -17.94 2.53
N SER A 36 -5.53 -17.68 3.45
CA SER A 36 -6.95 -17.84 3.13
C SER A 36 -7.45 -16.67 2.27
N ILE A 37 -8.56 -16.84 1.57
CA ILE A 37 -9.22 -15.80 0.78
C ILE A 37 -9.56 -14.56 1.63
N ASP A 38 -9.85 -14.73 2.93
CA ASP A 38 -10.24 -13.65 3.83
C ASP A 38 -9.02 -12.96 4.52
N GLU A 39 -7.79 -13.40 4.24
CA GLU A 39 -6.55 -12.84 4.80
C GLU A 39 -5.95 -11.80 3.84
N CYS A 40 -6.16 -10.51 4.11
CA CYS A 40 -5.68 -9.41 3.26
C CYS A 40 -5.53 -8.07 3.99
N ASN A 41 -4.72 -7.14 3.44
CA ASN A 41 -4.61 -5.76 3.95
C ASN A 41 -5.96 -5.02 3.91
N THR A 42 -6.78 -5.28 2.89
CA THR A 42 -8.07 -4.60 2.66
C THR A 42 -8.97 -4.70 3.89
N LYS A 43 -9.06 -5.88 4.52
CA LYS A 43 -9.93 -6.11 5.69
C LYS A 43 -9.66 -5.15 6.84
N HIS A 44 -8.42 -4.65 6.95
CA HIS A 44 -8.00 -3.76 8.05
C HIS A 44 -8.16 -2.26 7.73
N ALA A 45 -8.68 -1.88 6.56
CA ALA A 45 -8.93 -0.49 6.24
C ALA A 45 -10.09 0.08 7.08
N GLN A 46 -9.82 1.15 7.82
CA GLN A 46 -10.80 1.75 8.74
C GLN A 46 -11.55 2.93 8.10
N GLY A 47 -10.81 3.98 7.74
CA GLY A 47 -11.33 5.31 7.39
C GLY A 47 -12.41 5.31 6.32
N GLY A 48 -12.10 4.78 5.14
CA GLY A 48 -13.10 4.60 4.09
C GLY A 48 -12.54 4.59 2.68
N ILE A 49 -13.41 4.90 1.72
CA ILE A 49 -13.09 5.05 0.30
C ILE A 49 -13.53 6.44 -0.18
N ALA A 50 -12.62 7.20 -0.76
CA ALA A 50 -12.91 8.55 -1.26
C ALA A 50 -13.65 8.48 -2.61
N ALA A 51 -14.71 9.27 -2.79
CA ALA A 51 -15.31 9.52 -4.09
C ALA A 51 -16.13 10.81 -4.08
N ALA A 52 -16.03 11.60 -5.15
CA ALA A 52 -16.77 12.85 -5.29
C ALA A 52 -18.25 12.62 -5.63
N ILE A 53 -19.03 12.20 -4.64
CA ILE A 53 -20.48 11.94 -4.76
C ILE A 53 -21.35 12.88 -3.91
N GLY A 54 -20.73 13.75 -3.11
CA GLY A 54 -21.43 14.70 -2.25
C GLY A 54 -21.97 15.92 -3.01
N ALA A 55 -23.02 16.55 -2.49
CA ALA A 55 -23.72 17.67 -3.15
C ALA A 55 -22.86 18.92 -3.39
N HIS A 56 -21.79 19.11 -2.63
CA HIS A 56 -20.86 20.24 -2.74
C HIS A 56 -19.46 19.81 -3.16
N ASP A 57 -19.35 18.61 -3.74
CA ASP A 57 -18.09 18.04 -4.17
C ASP A 57 -18.03 17.93 -5.71
N SER A 58 -16.83 17.72 -6.24
CA SER A 58 -16.60 17.45 -7.66
C SER A 58 -15.31 16.66 -7.86
N PRO A 59 -15.19 15.91 -8.98
CA PRO A 59 -13.93 15.28 -9.37
C PRO A 59 -12.76 16.27 -9.39
N GLU A 60 -12.99 17.52 -9.79
CA GLU A 60 -11.97 18.57 -9.82
C GLU A 60 -11.45 18.95 -8.41
N LEU A 61 -12.33 19.00 -7.40
CA LEU A 61 -11.88 19.22 -6.02
C LEU A 61 -11.06 18.04 -5.52
N HIS A 62 -11.48 16.80 -5.84
CA HIS A 62 -10.72 15.59 -5.48
C HIS A 62 -9.35 15.55 -6.18
N PHE A 63 -9.31 15.95 -7.45
CA PHE A 63 -8.09 16.07 -8.23
C PHE A 63 -7.08 16.98 -7.52
N ARG A 64 -7.50 18.20 -7.16
CA ARG A 64 -6.65 19.19 -6.49
C ARG A 64 -6.11 18.68 -5.16
N ASP A 65 -6.96 18.07 -4.33
CA ASP A 65 -6.55 17.49 -3.05
C ASP A 65 -5.49 16.38 -3.27
N THR A 66 -5.69 15.54 -4.29
CA THR A 66 -4.78 14.42 -4.61
C THR A 66 -3.43 14.93 -5.14
N ILE A 67 -3.44 15.87 -6.09
CA ILE A 67 -2.22 16.50 -6.62
C ILE A 67 -1.43 17.21 -5.53
N ALA A 68 -2.12 17.95 -4.64
CA ALA A 68 -1.47 18.63 -3.52
C ALA A 68 -0.81 17.63 -2.56
N ALA A 69 -1.51 16.54 -2.22
CA ALA A 69 -0.99 15.51 -1.31
C ALA A 69 0.21 14.76 -1.89
N GLY A 70 0.26 14.50 -3.20
CA GLY A 70 1.33 13.73 -3.85
C GLY A 70 2.65 14.49 -4.07
N ALA A 71 2.75 15.73 -3.57
CA ALA A 71 3.97 16.53 -3.51
C ALA A 71 4.74 16.68 -4.84
N GLY A 72 3.99 16.82 -5.94
CA GLY A 72 4.53 17.13 -7.27
C GLY A 72 5.08 15.94 -8.05
N LEU A 73 4.78 14.70 -7.63
CA LEU A 73 5.09 13.47 -8.37
C LEU A 73 3.85 12.68 -8.78
N CYS A 74 2.65 13.25 -8.70
CA CYS A 74 1.47 12.60 -9.26
C CYS A 74 1.55 12.59 -10.79
N ASP A 75 1.12 11.48 -11.38
CA ASP A 75 0.72 11.46 -12.79
C ASP A 75 -0.68 12.07 -12.91
N GLU A 76 -0.79 13.25 -13.52
CA GLU A 76 -2.05 13.96 -13.63
C GLU A 76 -3.11 13.20 -14.43
N GLU A 77 -2.73 12.43 -15.45
CA GLU A 77 -3.68 11.63 -16.22
C GLU A 77 -4.26 10.52 -15.34
N ALA A 78 -3.40 9.81 -14.60
CA ALA A 78 -3.83 8.77 -13.67
C ALA A 78 -4.73 9.33 -12.56
N VAL A 79 -4.40 10.50 -12.00
CA VAL A 79 -5.25 11.15 -10.98
C VAL A 79 -6.58 11.60 -11.57
N ARG A 80 -6.61 12.12 -12.79
CA ARG A 80 -7.87 12.52 -13.44
C ARG A 80 -8.77 11.32 -13.70
N ILE A 81 -8.21 10.22 -14.21
CA ILE A 81 -8.92 8.94 -14.35
C ILE A 81 -9.48 8.47 -13.01
N LEU A 82 -8.66 8.48 -11.95
CA LEU A 82 -9.06 8.06 -10.61
C LEU A 82 -10.33 8.78 -10.14
N VAL A 83 -10.34 10.12 -10.22
CA VAL A 83 -11.39 10.94 -9.62
C VAL A 83 -12.65 11.03 -10.49
N GLU A 84 -12.50 10.99 -11.82
CA GLU A 84 -13.63 11.01 -12.75
C GLU A 84 -14.36 9.67 -12.78
N GLU A 85 -13.65 8.55 -12.67
CA GLU A 85 -14.27 7.22 -12.66
C GLU A 85 -14.75 6.77 -11.27
N ALA A 86 -14.42 7.51 -10.21
CA ALA A 86 -14.75 7.13 -8.84
C ALA A 86 -16.24 6.87 -8.59
N PRO A 87 -17.18 7.73 -9.02
CA PRO A 87 -18.61 7.51 -8.76
C PRO A 87 -19.13 6.19 -9.33
N ASP A 88 -18.71 5.82 -10.55
CA ASP A 88 -19.14 4.57 -11.18
C ASP A 88 -18.57 3.35 -10.44
N ARG A 89 -17.34 3.45 -9.93
CA ARG A 89 -16.73 2.36 -9.15
C ARG A 89 -17.41 2.19 -7.79
N ILE A 90 -17.86 3.27 -7.16
CA ILE A 90 -18.70 3.19 -5.96
C ILE A 90 -20.04 2.52 -6.28
N ALA A 91 -20.66 2.84 -7.41
CA ALA A 91 -21.89 2.18 -7.85
C ALA A 91 -21.69 0.67 -8.07
N ASP A 92 -20.51 0.24 -8.55
CA ASP A 92 -20.16 -1.17 -8.65
C ASP A 92 -20.14 -1.86 -7.27
N LEU A 93 -19.53 -1.25 -6.25
CA LEU A 93 -19.51 -1.79 -4.87
C LEU A 93 -20.91 -1.85 -4.25
N ILE A 94 -21.74 -0.83 -4.47
CA ILE A 94 -23.14 -0.83 -4.01
C ILE A 94 -23.92 -1.98 -4.67
N ARG A 95 -23.74 -2.19 -5.98
CA ARG A 95 -24.37 -3.29 -6.72
C ARG A 95 -23.91 -4.66 -6.22
N PHE A 96 -22.67 -4.76 -5.76
CA PHE A 96 -22.14 -5.95 -5.08
C PHE A 96 -22.67 -6.14 -3.65
N GLY A 97 -23.35 -5.14 -3.11
CA GLY A 97 -24.01 -5.20 -1.81
C GLY A 97 -23.11 -4.79 -0.64
N VAL A 98 -22.12 -3.94 -0.89
CA VAL A 98 -21.34 -3.32 0.18
C VAL A 98 -22.26 -2.38 0.97
N PRO A 99 -22.40 -2.56 2.30
CA PRO A 99 -23.34 -1.81 3.11
C PRO A 99 -22.73 -0.49 3.61
N PHE A 100 -22.58 0.50 2.74
CA PHE A 100 -22.14 1.84 3.17
C PHE A 100 -23.14 2.45 4.15
N ASP A 101 -22.62 3.15 5.16
CA ASP A 101 -23.43 3.79 6.20
C ASP A 101 -24.27 4.93 5.60
N THR A 102 -25.49 5.10 6.12
CA THR A 102 -26.41 6.12 5.63
C THR A 102 -26.92 7.03 6.74
N LEU A 103 -27.10 8.31 6.44
CA LEU A 103 -27.78 9.29 7.28
C LEU A 103 -28.97 9.86 6.49
N ASP A 104 -30.17 9.80 7.07
CA ASP A 104 -31.42 10.27 6.44
C ASP A 104 -31.66 9.71 5.01
N GLY A 105 -31.27 8.45 4.78
CA GLY A 105 -31.42 7.76 3.51
C GLY A 105 -30.38 8.12 2.44
N GLN A 106 -29.39 8.97 2.76
CA GLN A 106 -28.25 9.30 1.91
C GLN A 106 -26.97 8.66 2.46
N ILE A 107 -25.99 8.40 1.60
CA ILE A 107 -24.69 7.87 2.02
C ILE A 107 -24.02 8.89 2.95
N ALA A 108 -23.60 8.43 4.13
CA ALA A 108 -22.86 9.24 5.08
C ALA A 108 -21.42 9.46 4.58
N LEU A 109 -20.96 10.71 4.63
CA LEU A 109 -19.63 11.11 4.17
C LEU A 109 -18.83 11.71 5.34
N THR A 110 -17.58 11.26 5.47
CA THR A 110 -16.59 11.82 6.42
C THR A 110 -15.49 12.58 5.69
N LYS A 111 -14.65 13.27 6.46
CA LYS A 111 -13.47 14.01 6.02
C LYS A 111 -12.23 13.52 6.78
N GLU A 112 -11.17 13.20 6.05
CA GLU A 112 -9.83 12.93 6.62
C GLU A 112 -8.88 14.09 6.29
N ALA A 113 -7.63 14.03 6.78
CA ALA A 113 -6.68 15.12 6.60
C ALA A 113 -6.36 15.32 5.10
N ALA A 114 -5.98 16.55 4.75
CA ALA A 114 -5.68 17.00 3.37
C ALA A 114 -6.83 16.92 2.34
N HIS A 115 -8.04 16.45 2.71
CA HIS A 115 -9.23 16.66 1.90
C HIS A 115 -9.77 18.08 2.11
N SER A 116 -10.31 18.71 1.06
CA SER A 116 -10.97 20.02 1.16
C SER A 116 -12.42 19.89 1.63
N VAL A 117 -13.13 18.84 1.21
CA VAL A 117 -14.54 18.58 1.54
C VAL A 117 -14.77 17.14 2.03
N PRO A 118 -15.89 16.85 2.74
CA PRO A 118 -16.28 15.47 3.07
C PRO A 118 -16.63 14.67 1.81
N ARG A 119 -15.93 13.56 1.58
CA ARG A 119 -16.07 12.71 0.39
C ARG A 119 -15.81 11.22 0.63
N ILE A 120 -15.57 10.86 1.89
CA ILE A 120 -15.12 9.51 2.24
C ILE A 120 -16.33 8.71 2.69
N LEU A 121 -16.67 7.69 1.92
CA LEU A 121 -17.68 6.71 2.27
C LEU A 121 -17.11 5.72 3.27
N HIS A 122 -17.90 5.35 4.28
CA HIS A 122 -17.52 4.36 5.27
C HIS A 122 -18.64 3.33 5.49
N ALA A 123 -18.30 2.19 6.08
CA ALA A 123 -19.24 1.13 6.41
C ALA A 123 -18.91 0.56 7.80
N GLY A 124 -19.94 0.41 8.64
CA GLY A 124 -19.77 -0.09 10.00
C GLY A 124 -18.99 0.86 10.91
N GLY A 125 -19.08 2.18 10.66
CA GLY A 125 -18.26 3.19 11.33
C GLY A 125 -16.83 3.19 10.79
N ASP A 126 -15.92 2.50 11.49
CA ASP A 126 -14.49 2.47 11.22
C ASP A 126 -13.99 1.09 10.76
N ALA A 127 -14.85 0.32 10.07
CA ALA A 127 -14.60 -1.05 9.59
C ALA A 127 -14.84 -1.22 8.08
N THR A 128 -14.68 -0.14 7.29
CA THR A 128 -15.05 -0.11 5.87
C THR A 128 -14.42 -1.25 5.06
N GLY A 129 -13.14 -1.52 5.30
CA GLY A 129 -12.38 -2.56 4.64
C GLY A 129 -12.93 -3.96 4.89
N GLU A 130 -13.35 -4.25 6.12
CA GLU A 130 -13.93 -5.55 6.49
C GLU A 130 -15.26 -5.80 5.78
N HIS A 131 -16.12 -4.79 5.71
CA HIS A 131 -17.40 -4.88 5.02
C HIS A 131 -17.25 -5.07 3.50
N ILE A 132 -16.30 -4.37 2.88
CA ILE A 132 -15.98 -4.54 1.46
C ILE A 132 -15.46 -5.96 1.21
N GLU A 133 -14.42 -6.37 1.95
CA GLU A 133 -13.73 -7.64 1.73
C GLU A 133 -14.68 -8.83 1.92
N THR A 134 -15.44 -8.85 3.02
CA THR A 134 -16.41 -9.92 3.31
C THR A 134 -17.49 -10.02 2.25
N THR A 135 -17.89 -8.88 1.66
CA THR A 135 -18.87 -8.85 0.58
C THR A 135 -18.29 -9.45 -0.70
N LEU A 136 -17.10 -9.01 -1.12
CA LEU A 136 -16.46 -9.50 -2.33
C LEU A 136 -16.07 -10.97 -2.24
N SER A 137 -15.56 -11.43 -1.08
CA SER A 137 -15.18 -12.83 -0.88
C SER A 137 -16.39 -13.75 -0.92
N ARG A 138 -17.51 -13.35 -0.30
CA ARG A 138 -18.81 -14.04 -0.40
C ARG A 138 -19.30 -14.10 -1.84
N MET A 139 -19.21 -12.99 -2.59
CA MET A 139 -19.62 -12.96 -3.99
C MET A 139 -18.75 -13.84 -4.88
N ALA A 140 -17.43 -13.85 -4.69
CA ALA A 140 -16.52 -14.70 -5.45
C ALA A 140 -16.84 -16.19 -5.23
N ARG A 141 -17.12 -16.58 -3.98
CA ARG A 141 -17.58 -17.93 -3.62
C ARG A 141 -18.92 -18.28 -4.26
N GLN A 142 -19.91 -17.38 -4.21
CA GLN A 142 -21.23 -17.58 -4.84
C GLN A 142 -21.13 -17.68 -6.36
N ALA A 143 -20.24 -16.89 -6.96
CA ALA A 143 -19.91 -16.99 -8.37
C ALA A 143 -19.14 -18.29 -8.68
N ARG A 144 -18.59 -19.03 -7.71
CA ARG A 144 -17.72 -20.19 -8.00
C ARG A 144 -16.52 -19.78 -8.85
N VAL A 145 -15.89 -18.65 -8.51
CA VAL A 145 -14.53 -18.35 -8.99
C VAL A 145 -13.61 -19.46 -8.47
N GLU A 146 -12.70 -19.95 -9.31
CA GLU A 146 -11.70 -20.93 -8.88
C GLU A 146 -10.61 -20.21 -8.07
N ILE A 147 -10.41 -20.64 -6.83
CA ILE A 147 -9.51 -19.99 -5.88
C ILE A 147 -8.66 -21.08 -5.21
N LEU A 148 -7.35 -20.97 -5.36
CA LEU A 148 -6.39 -21.83 -4.67
C LEU A 148 -5.81 -21.04 -3.49
N GLU A 149 -6.27 -21.38 -2.30
CA GLU A 149 -5.79 -20.84 -1.03
C GLU A 149 -4.50 -21.56 -0.59
N HIS A 150 -3.66 -20.87 0.17
CA HIS A 150 -2.36 -21.35 0.62
C HIS A 150 -1.40 -21.72 -0.53
N CYS A 151 -1.60 -21.11 -1.70
CA CYS A 151 -0.73 -21.22 -2.86
C CYS A 151 0.09 -19.93 -3.03
N LEU A 152 1.39 -20.04 -2.79
CA LEU A 152 2.33 -18.92 -2.94
C LEU A 152 2.87 -18.88 -4.37
N ALA A 153 2.63 -17.80 -5.11
CA ALA A 153 3.31 -17.58 -6.39
C ALA A 153 4.81 -17.38 -6.17
N ILE A 154 5.66 -18.13 -6.89
CA ILE A 154 7.11 -18.13 -6.70
C ILE A 154 7.91 -17.76 -7.97
N GLU A 155 7.30 -17.87 -9.16
CA GLU A 155 7.95 -17.52 -10.43
C GLU A 155 6.91 -17.10 -11.48
N ILE A 156 7.14 -15.98 -12.16
CA ILE A 156 6.39 -15.61 -13.37
C ILE A 156 7.14 -16.16 -14.58
N MET A 157 6.46 -16.97 -15.39
CA MET A 157 7.04 -17.55 -16.60
C MET A 157 6.86 -16.57 -17.76
N VAL A 158 7.97 -16.15 -18.37
CA VAL A 158 8.00 -15.17 -19.47
C VAL A 158 8.77 -15.74 -20.66
N GLU A 159 8.20 -15.63 -21.86
CA GLU A 159 8.84 -16.01 -23.13
C GLU A 159 8.58 -14.90 -24.16
N GLY A 160 9.63 -14.41 -24.84
CA GLY A 160 9.50 -13.37 -25.86
C GLY A 160 8.86 -12.06 -25.34
N ASN A 161 9.19 -11.65 -24.11
CA ASN A 161 8.58 -10.51 -23.41
C ASN A 161 7.05 -10.64 -23.21
N ARG A 162 6.54 -11.87 -23.13
CA ARG A 162 5.13 -12.16 -22.87
C ARG A 162 4.98 -13.18 -21.75
N VAL A 163 4.04 -12.94 -20.86
CA VAL A 163 3.67 -13.90 -19.82
C VAL A 163 3.13 -15.18 -20.43
N GLN A 164 3.62 -16.30 -19.94
CA GLN A 164 3.13 -17.65 -20.25
C GLN A 164 2.33 -18.25 -19.08
N GLY A 165 2.52 -17.73 -17.88
CA GLY A 165 1.89 -18.24 -16.66
C GLY A 165 2.66 -17.94 -15.39
N VAL A 166 2.35 -18.69 -14.34
CA VAL A 166 2.97 -18.57 -13.02
C VAL A 166 3.21 -19.96 -12.42
N LYS A 167 4.31 -20.11 -11.68
CA LYS A 167 4.53 -21.26 -10.80
C LYS A 167 4.11 -20.91 -9.38
N ALA A 168 3.39 -21.81 -8.73
CA ALA A 168 2.97 -21.65 -7.35
C ALA A 168 3.34 -22.85 -6.50
N LEU A 169 3.77 -22.56 -5.27
CA LEU A 169 3.99 -23.54 -4.22
C LEU A 169 2.70 -23.72 -3.42
N ASP A 170 2.11 -24.91 -3.45
CA ASP A 170 1.10 -25.30 -2.47
C ASP A 170 1.82 -25.50 -1.12
N THR A 171 1.57 -24.60 -0.18
CA THR A 171 2.26 -24.59 1.12
C THR A 171 1.74 -25.66 2.09
N ARG A 172 0.62 -26.32 1.76
CA ARG A 172 0.07 -27.46 2.52
C ARG A 172 0.66 -28.78 2.03
N MET A 173 0.85 -28.92 0.72
CA MET A 173 1.35 -30.16 0.10
C MET A 173 2.87 -30.15 -0.15
N GLY A 174 3.50 -28.98 -0.18
CA GLY A 174 4.91 -28.82 -0.52
C GLY A 174 5.22 -29.06 -2.01
N SER A 175 4.20 -29.06 -2.86
CA SER A 175 4.32 -29.27 -4.30
C SER A 175 4.33 -27.95 -5.07
N VAL A 176 5.12 -27.90 -6.15
CA VAL A 176 5.13 -26.78 -7.08
C VAL A 176 4.32 -27.15 -8.32
N GLU A 177 3.40 -26.27 -8.70
CA GLU A 177 2.54 -26.42 -9.87
C GLU A 177 2.72 -25.26 -10.84
N GLU A 178 2.52 -25.52 -12.14
CA GLU A 178 2.60 -24.53 -13.21
C GLU A 178 1.22 -24.26 -13.80
N PHE A 179 0.82 -23.00 -13.81
CA PHE A 179 -0.46 -22.56 -14.36
C PHE A 179 -0.23 -21.66 -15.57
N SER A 180 -0.75 -22.03 -16.72
CA SER A 180 -0.63 -21.24 -17.95
C SER A 180 -1.76 -20.22 -18.07
N CYS A 181 -1.46 -19.02 -18.57
CA CYS A 181 -2.49 -18.00 -18.78
C CYS A 181 -2.22 -17.04 -19.94
N ARG A 182 -3.28 -16.36 -20.40
CA ARG A 182 -3.17 -15.24 -21.35
C ARG A 182 -2.85 -13.92 -20.67
N ASN A 183 -3.47 -13.66 -19.52
CA ASN A 183 -3.29 -12.44 -18.74
C ASN A 183 -3.01 -12.81 -17.27
N LEU A 184 -1.92 -12.28 -16.73
CA LEU A 184 -1.55 -12.41 -15.32
C LEU A 184 -1.68 -11.04 -14.63
N ILE A 185 -2.47 -10.98 -13.57
CA ILE A 185 -2.69 -9.76 -12.79
C ILE A 185 -2.07 -9.94 -11.40
N LEU A 186 -1.10 -9.10 -11.06
CA LEU A 186 -0.53 -9.02 -9.73
C LEU A 186 -1.38 -8.10 -8.84
N ALA A 187 -1.95 -8.66 -7.77
CA ALA A 187 -2.82 -7.99 -6.81
C ALA A 187 -2.42 -8.35 -5.37
N THR A 188 -1.10 -8.43 -5.11
CA THR A 188 -0.50 -9.06 -3.93
C THR A 188 -0.44 -8.16 -2.67
N GLY A 189 -0.88 -6.91 -2.77
CA GLY A 189 -0.74 -5.93 -1.69
C GLY A 189 0.66 -5.33 -1.56
N GLY A 190 0.92 -4.67 -0.44
CA GLY A 190 2.15 -3.93 -0.18
C GLY A 190 3.25 -4.69 0.56
N ALA A 191 4.12 -3.91 1.20
CA ALA A 191 5.39 -4.37 1.76
C ALA A 191 5.57 -3.99 3.25
N GLY A 192 4.47 -3.88 4.02
CA GLY A 192 4.53 -3.46 5.42
C GLY A 192 5.48 -4.28 6.30
N ARG A 193 5.71 -5.57 5.97
CA ARG A 193 6.61 -6.46 6.70
C ARG A 193 8.10 -6.18 6.47
N LEU A 194 8.46 -5.22 5.61
CA LEU A 194 9.81 -4.65 5.56
C LEU A 194 10.19 -3.99 6.88
N PHE A 195 9.24 -3.49 7.66
CA PHE A 195 9.51 -2.67 8.84
C PHE A 195 9.11 -3.36 10.13
N LYS A 196 9.86 -3.08 11.20
CA LYS A 196 9.61 -3.61 12.55
C LYS A 196 8.23 -3.23 13.11
N TYR A 197 7.81 -1.99 12.91
CA TYR A 197 6.48 -1.52 13.31
C TYR A 197 5.66 -1.23 12.06
N THR A 198 4.56 -1.95 11.91
CA THR A 198 3.68 -1.83 10.75
C THR A 198 2.24 -2.05 11.17
N THR A 199 1.33 -1.39 10.47
CA THR A 199 -0.13 -1.58 10.60
C THR A 199 -0.64 -2.69 9.66
N ASN A 200 0.25 -3.26 8.84
CA ASN A 200 -0.12 -4.31 7.90
C ASN A 200 -0.10 -5.70 8.58
N PRO A 201 -0.96 -6.63 8.16
CA PRO A 201 -0.86 -8.04 8.52
C PRO A 201 0.46 -8.68 8.05
N ASP A 202 0.73 -9.87 8.60
CA ASP A 202 1.96 -10.64 8.34
C ASP A 202 2.14 -11.08 6.89
N ILE A 203 1.08 -11.01 6.08
CA ILE A 203 1.10 -11.35 4.67
C ILE A 203 1.66 -10.24 3.76
N ALA A 204 1.86 -9.01 4.23
CA ALA A 204 2.29 -7.89 3.40
C ALA A 204 3.82 -7.92 3.13
N THR A 205 4.26 -8.86 2.29
CA THR A 205 5.68 -9.20 2.08
C THR A 205 6.22 -8.86 0.69
N ALA A 206 5.53 -7.98 -0.05
CA ALA A 206 5.96 -7.47 -1.35
C ALA A 206 6.16 -8.53 -2.45
N ASP A 207 5.46 -9.66 -2.37
CA ASP A 207 5.70 -10.81 -3.25
C ASP A 207 5.57 -10.44 -4.73
N GLY A 208 4.51 -9.71 -5.10
CA GLY A 208 4.30 -9.29 -6.49
C GLY A 208 5.37 -8.34 -7.01
N VAL A 209 5.90 -7.43 -6.18
CA VAL A 209 7.02 -6.55 -6.57
C VAL A 209 8.27 -7.37 -6.87
N ALA A 210 8.61 -8.30 -5.98
CA ALA A 210 9.78 -9.17 -6.15
C ALA A 210 9.63 -10.11 -7.37
N LEU A 211 8.44 -10.69 -7.57
CA LEU A 211 8.13 -11.53 -8.72
C LEU A 211 8.23 -10.75 -10.04
N ALA A 212 7.61 -9.58 -10.10
CA ALA A 212 7.63 -8.71 -11.27
C ALA A 212 9.06 -8.30 -11.64
N TYR A 213 9.85 -7.83 -10.67
CA TYR A 213 11.23 -7.43 -10.92
C TYR A 213 12.08 -8.60 -11.44
N ARG A 214 11.96 -9.79 -10.84
CA ARG A 214 12.68 -10.99 -11.30
C ARG A 214 12.29 -11.39 -12.72
N ALA A 215 11.02 -11.19 -13.09
CA ALA A 215 10.49 -11.44 -14.43
C ALA A 215 10.93 -10.40 -15.47
N GLY A 216 11.55 -9.29 -15.06
CA GLY A 216 11.99 -8.20 -15.93
C GLY A 216 11.04 -7.00 -16.00
N ALA A 217 10.02 -6.97 -15.13
CA ALA A 217 9.13 -5.81 -15.04
C ALA A 217 9.83 -4.64 -14.35
N GLU A 218 9.43 -3.43 -14.71
CA GLU A 218 9.93 -2.20 -14.11
C GLU A 218 9.31 -1.95 -12.73
N ILE A 219 10.15 -1.59 -11.75
CA ILE A 219 9.73 -1.16 -10.41
C ILE A 219 10.05 0.32 -10.26
N THR A 220 9.12 1.12 -9.75
CA THR A 220 9.30 2.56 -9.63
C THR A 220 8.86 3.11 -8.28
N ASP A 221 9.45 4.24 -7.86
CA ASP A 221 9.04 5.04 -6.71
C ASP A 221 9.02 4.29 -5.36
N ILE A 222 9.76 3.19 -5.30
CA ILE A 222 9.76 2.23 -4.19
C ILE A 222 10.35 2.82 -2.89
N GLU A 223 11.05 3.96 -2.98
CA GLU A 223 11.52 4.76 -1.84
C GLU A 223 10.40 5.50 -1.10
N PHE A 224 9.25 5.70 -1.75
CA PHE A 224 8.10 6.38 -1.15
C PHE A 224 7.23 5.37 -0.39
N PHE A 225 7.48 5.31 0.92
CA PHE A 225 6.74 4.47 1.86
C PHE A 225 6.10 5.35 2.94
N GLN A 226 4.77 5.34 3.03
CA GLN A 226 4.04 6.15 3.99
C GLN A 226 4.04 5.48 5.37
N PHE A 227 4.38 6.28 6.37
CA PHE A 227 4.24 5.94 7.78
C PHE A 227 2.99 6.62 8.33
N HIS A 228 2.06 5.85 8.88
CA HIS A 228 0.89 6.42 9.55
C HIS A 228 1.32 6.96 10.91
N PRO A 229 0.95 8.19 11.30
CA PRO A 229 1.44 8.82 12.53
C PRO A 229 0.86 8.20 13.81
N THR A 230 -0.34 7.63 13.73
CA THR A 230 -1.11 7.19 14.91
C THR A 230 -1.39 5.69 14.87
N ALA A 231 -0.42 4.86 15.24
CA ALA A 231 -0.62 3.45 15.56
C ALA A 231 -0.49 3.22 17.07
N VAL A 232 -1.39 2.43 17.68
CA VAL A 232 -1.38 2.13 19.11
C VAL A 232 -0.02 1.59 19.55
N ARG A 233 0.50 2.16 20.62
CA ARG A 233 1.78 1.79 21.23
C ARG A 233 1.59 1.37 22.68
N LEU A 234 1.27 0.09 22.87
CA LEU A 234 1.08 -0.54 24.19
C LEU A 234 2.00 -1.76 24.34
N PRO A 235 2.56 -2.03 25.54
CA PRO A 235 3.36 -3.23 25.78
C PRO A 235 2.58 -4.51 25.47
N GLY A 236 3.17 -5.41 24.67
CA GLY A 236 2.56 -6.70 24.31
C GLY A 236 1.40 -6.61 23.32
N VAL A 237 1.02 -5.41 22.86
CA VAL A 237 -0.06 -5.21 21.89
C VAL A 237 0.56 -4.94 20.51
N PRO A 238 0.17 -5.66 19.46
CA PRO A 238 0.64 -5.38 18.11
C PRO A 238 0.21 -3.98 17.66
N PRO A 239 0.96 -3.29 16.79
CA PRO A 239 0.54 -1.99 16.28
C PRO A 239 -0.84 -2.08 15.63
N PHE A 240 -1.76 -1.25 16.11
CA PHE A 240 -3.12 -1.15 15.59
C PHE A 240 -3.34 0.28 15.11
N LEU A 241 -3.86 0.43 13.89
CA LEU A 241 -4.12 1.74 13.31
C LEU A 241 -5.20 2.48 14.12
N ILE A 242 -4.95 3.73 14.49
CA ILE A 242 -6.00 4.68 14.87
C ILE A 242 -6.25 5.57 13.66
N SER A 243 -7.41 5.42 13.04
CA SER A 243 -7.80 6.11 11.80
C SER A 243 -7.51 7.62 11.88
N GLU A 244 -7.04 8.18 10.77
CA GLU A 244 -6.88 9.63 10.62
C GLU A 244 -8.19 10.40 10.80
N ALA A 245 -9.33 9.76 10.55
CA ALA A 245 -10.64 10.33 10.84
C ALA A 245 -10.81 10.74 12.31
N VAL A 246 -10.08 10.11 13.25
CA VAL A 246 -10.09 10.51 14.68
C VAL A 246 -9.50 11.91 14.87
N ARG A 247 -8.44 12.27 14.13
CA ARG A 247 -7.91 13.65 14.11
C ARG A 247 -8.86 14.59 13.37
N GLY A 248 -9.50 14.10 12.30
CA GLY A 248 -10.56 14.82 11.58
C GLY A 248 -11.73 15.24 12.47
N GLU A 249 -12.01 14.44 13.51
CA GLU A 249 -13.03 14.72 14.54
C GLU A 249 -12.56 15.59 15.70
N GLY A 250 -11.35 16.14 15.61
CA GLY A 250 -10.79 17.01 16.65
C GLY A 250 -9.78 16.33 17.57
N GLY A 251 -9.39 15.08 17.32
CA GLY A 251 -8.32 14.42 18.08
C GLY A 251 -7.02 15.22 18.08
N ILE A 252 -6.44 15.44 19.27
CA ILE A 252 -5.28 16.31 19.48
C ILE A 252 -4.04 15.48 19.82
N LEU A 253 -2.92 15.69 19.12
CA LEU A 253 -1.65 15.07 19.48
C LEU A 253 -0.97 15.82 20.63
N ARG A 254 -0.58 15.07 21.65
CA ARG A 254 0.13 15.55 22.84
C ARG A 254 1.39 14.75 23.08
N ASN A 255 2.46 15.39 23.52
CA ASN A 255 3.67 14.69 23.94
C ASN A 255 3.45 14.03 25.32
N VAL A 256 4.48 13.37 25.86
CA VAL A 256 4.38 12.68 27.17
C VAL A 256 4.24 13.61 28.37
N GLU A 257 4.46 14.91 28.18
CA GLU A 257 4.27 15.96 29.19
C GLU A 257 2.88 16.60 29.08
N GLY A 258 2.05 16.17 28.13
CA GLY A 258 0.71 16.69 27.87
C GLY A 258 0.64 17.91 26.95
N TYR A 259 1.79 18.36 26.42
CA TYR A 259 1.90 19.52 25.54
C TYR A 259 1.42 19.22 24.12
N ARG A 260 0.58 20.10 23.57
CA ARG A 260 0.08 20.02 22.18
C ARG A 260 1.15 20.55 21.23
N PHE A 261 1.95 19.64 20.68
CA PHE A 261 3.18 19.99 19.95
C PHE A 261 2.98 20.28 18.47
N MET A 262 1.95 19.75 17.80
CA MET A 262 1.81 19.88 16.34
C MET A 262 1.85 21.33 15.80
N PRO A 263 1.27 22.35 16.48
CA PRO A 263 1.37 23.74 16.05
C PRO A 263 2.82 24.27 15.92
N ASP A 264 3.79 23.66 16.60
CA ASP A 264 5.21 24.05 16.49
C ASP A 264 5.85 23.56 15.19
N TYR A 265 5.21 22.60 14.51
CA TYR A 265 5.76 21.95 13.32
C TYR A 265 5.02 22.32 12.03
N ALA A 266 3.71 22.55 12.11
CA ALA A 266 2.88 22.82 10.93
C ALA A 266 1.72 23.76 11.29
N PRO A 267 1.43 24.78 10.46
CA PRO A 267 0.27 25.67 10.65
C PRO A 267 -1.08 24.92 10.70
N GLU A 268 -1.20 23.81 9.97
CA GLU A 268 -2.38 22.94 9.94
C GLU A 268 -2.53 22.09 11.21
N GLY A 269 -1.51 22.08 12.08
CA GLY A 269 -1.48 21.32 13.32
C GLY A 269 -1.74 19.83 13.09
N ASP A 270 -2.68 19.26 13.85
CA ASP A 270 -3.03 17.84 13.82
C ASP A 270 -3.61 17.36 12.47
N LEU A 271 -3.99 18.28 11.58
CA LEU A 271 -4.53 18.00 10.24
C LEU A 271 -3.52 18.20 9.11
N ALA A 272 -2.24 18.42 9.43
CA ALA A 272 -1.17 18.41 8.43
C ALA A 272 -1.08 17.06 7.69
N PRO A 273 -0.45 17.00 6.51
CA PRO A 273 -0.22 15.75 5.78
C PRO A 273 0.51 14.69 6.60
N ARG A 274 0.26 13.40 6.31
CA ARG A 274 0.76 12.26 7.09
C ARG A 274 2.27 12.24 7.26
N ASP A 275 3.02 12.55 6.21
CA ASP A 275 4.48 12.59 6.25
C ASP A 275 4.99 13.66 7.23
N VAL A 276 4.33 14.83 7.25
CA VAL A 276 4.63 15.91 8.21
C VAL A 276 4.34 15.44 9.63
N VAL A 277 3.13 14.93 9.89
CA VAL A 277 2.74 14.48 11.25
C VAL A 277 3.64 13.34 11.72
N ALA A 278 3.96 12.36 10.87
CA ALA A 278 4.82 11.24 11.24
C ALA A 278 6.25 11.70 11.60
N ARG A 279 6.81 12.66 10.85
CA ARG A 279 8.10 13.30 11.20
C ARG A 279 8.02 14.09 12.49
N SER A 280 6.96 14.86 12.72
CA SER A 280 6.75 15.63 13.95
C SER A 280 6.66 14.72 15.17
N VAL A 281 5.87 13.64 15.10
CA VAL A 281 5.77 12.63 16.16
C VAL A 281 7.14 11.98 16.42
N HIS A 282 7.87 11.60 15.37
CA HIS A 282 9.21 11.03 15.51
C HIS A 282 10.19 11.99 16.20
N ALA A 283 10.17 13.26 15.81
CA ALA A 283 11.01 14.30 16.42
C ALA A 283 10.63 14.54 17.89
N GLU A 284 9.33 14.55 18.22
CA GLU A 284 8.84 14.77 19.58
C GLU A 284 9.17 13.59 20.51
N MET A 285 9.05 12.37 20.01
CA MET A 285 9.53 11.16 20.69
C MET A 285 11.02 11.25 21.00
N ALA A 286 11.84 11.71 20.05
CA ALA A 286 13.27 11.90 20.25
C ALA A 286 13.58 13.00 21.29
N LYS A 287 12.89 14.14 21.23
CA LYS A 287 13.05 15.26 22.20
C LYS A 287 12.75 14.83 23.64
N THR A 288 11.72 14.02 23.83
CA THR A 288 11.25 13.58 25.16
C THR A 288 11.88 12.27 25.64
N GLY A 289 12.68 11.60 24.79
CA GLY A 289 13.22 10.27 25.09
C GLY A 289 12.16 9.18 25.23
N SER A 290 10.97 9.41 24.65
CA SER A 290 9.81 8.50 24.74
C SER A 290 9.68 7.60 23.52
N ASP A 291 9.07 6.43 23.70
CA ASP A 291 8.73 5.51 22.61
C ASP A 291 7.33 5.75 22.01
N ARG A 292 6.62 6.78 22.49
CA ARG A 292 5.26 7.14 22.10
C ARG A 292 4.95 8.62 22.34
N VAL A 293 3.89 9.09 21.70
CA VAL A 293 3.13 10.29 22.07
C VAL A 293 1.68 9.87 22.39
N PHE A 294 0.78 10.82 22.57
CA PHE A 294 -0.61 10.58 22.88
C PHE A 294 -1.56 11.25 21.88
N LEU A 295 -2.64 10.55 21.53
CA LEU A 295 -3.80 11.13 20.85
C LEU A 295 -4.93 11.32 21.87
N ASP A 296 -5.40 12.55 22.01
CA ASP A 296 -6.41 12.98 22.97
C ASP A 296 -7.74 13.24 22.29
N VAL A 297 -8.75 12.44 22.65
CA VAL A 297 -10.15 12.61 22.23
C VAL A 297 -11.08 12.81 23.43
N THR A 298 -10.54 13.00 24.64
CA THR A 298 -11.32 13.04 25.90
C THR A 298 -12.24 14.26 26.00
N HIS A 299 -11.99 15.28 25.18
CA HIS A 299 -12.82 16.47 25.05
C HIS A 299 -14.04 16.26 24.14
N LEU A 300 -14.09 15.16 23.38
CA LEU A 300 -15.22 14.82 22.53
C LEU A 300 -16.31 14.08 23.35
N PRO A 301 -17.60 14.30 23.05
CA PRO A 301 -18.68 13.54 23.67
C PRO A 301 -18.49 12.02 23.48
N PRO A 302 -18.51 11.21 24.56
CA PRO A 302 -18.33 9.76 24.45
C PRO A 302 -19.24 9.07 23.42
N PRO A 303 -20.54 9.41 23.29
CA PRO A 303 -21.41 8.81 22.29
C PRO A 303 -20.94 9.04 20.84
N ILE A 304 -20.28 10.17 20.55
CA ILE A 304 -19.72 10.44 19.22
C ILE A 304 -18.57 9.48 18.94
N VAL A 305 -17.65 9.34 19.89
CA VAL A 305 -16.49 8.45 19.77
C VAL A 305 -16.93 6.99 19.61
N THR A 306 -17.83 6.50 20.47
CA THR A 306 -18.24 5.09 20.46
C THR A 306 -19.11 4.72 19.26
N THR A 307 -19.88 5.67 18.71
CA THR A 307 -20.73 5.43 17.53
C THR A 307 -19.93 5.51 16.24
N ARG A 308 -18.99 6.46 16.16
CA ARG A 308 -18.23 6.70 14.94
C ARG A 308 -17.00 5.80 14.80
N PHE A 309 -16.38 5.45 15.92
CA PHE A 309 -15.18 4.62 15.97
C PHE A 309 -15.38 3.36 16.84
N PRO A 310 -16.43 2.57 16.59
CA PRO A 310 -16.79 1.43 17.45
C PRO A 310 -15.70 0.37 17.51
N HIS A 311 -15.01 0.09 16.41
CA HIS A 311 -13.97 -0.92 16.35
C HIS A 311 -12.69 -0.46 17.05
N ILE A 312 -12.25 0.79 16.82
CA ILE A 312 -11.14 1.41 17.56
C ILE A 312 -11.45 1.45 19.06
N TYR A 313 -12.65 1.91 19.44
CA TYR A 313 -13.08 1.96 20.84
C TYR A 313 -13.02 0.56 21.48
N ARG A 314 -13.58 -0.44 20.81
CA ARG A 314 -13.60 -1.82 21.31
C ARG A 314 -12.20 -2.40 21.43
N PHE A 315 -11.36 -2.22 20.41
CA PHE A 315 -9.97 -2.68 20.44
C PHE A 315 -9.22 -2.08 21.63
N CYS A 316 -9.30 -0.77 21.83
CA CYS A 316 -8.63 -0.12 22.96
C CYS A 316 -9.19 -0.60 24.30
N LEU A 317 -10.52 -0.72 24.43
CA LEU A 317 -11.17 -1.16 25.65
C LEU A 317 -10.78 -2.60 26.04
N ASP A 318 -10.70 -3.50 25.06
CA ASP A 318 -10.26 -4.90 25.26
C ASP A 318 -8.80 -4.99 25.74
N HIS A 319 -8.00 -3.95 25.49
CA HIS A 319 -6.64 -3.81 25.98
C HIS A 319 -6.53 -2.90 27.22
N GLY A 320 -7.65 -2.66 27.92
CA GLY A 320 -7.70 -1.92 29.18
C GLY A 320 -7.65 -0.40 29.04
N LEU A 321 -7.91 0.15 27.85
CA LEU A 321 -7.87 1.57 27.57
C LEU A 321 -9.26 2.10 27.15
N ASP A 322 -9.95 2.80 28.06
CA ASP A 322 -11.15 3.55 27.72
C ASP A 322 -10.77 4.91 27.12
N ILE A 323 -10.77 5.00 25.79
CA ILE A 323 -10.35 6.20 25.03
C ILE A 323 -11.28 7.40 25.23
N THR A 324 -12.47 7.21 25.82
CA THR A 324 -13.36 8.32 26.17
C THR A 324 -12.96 9.03 27.45
N LYS A 325 -12.03 8.44 28.22
CA LYS A 325 -11.55 8.95 29.52
C LYS A 325 -10.03 9.08 29.60
N GLY A 326 -9.29 8.36 28.75
CA GLY A 326 -7.84 8.30 28.76
C GLY A 326 -7.23 8.66 27.41
N LEU A 327 -5.95 9.00 27.44
CA LEU A 327 -5.14 9.31 26.26
C LEU A 327 -4.74 8.03 25.53
N ILE A 328 -4.78 8.05 24.19
CA ILE A 328 -4.38 6.91 23.36
C ILE A 328 -2.87 6.97 23.11
N PRO A 329 -2.05 6.04 23.64
CA PRO A 329 -0.62 6.02 23.33
C PRO A 329 -0.42 5.61 21.89
N VAL A 330 0.24 6.46 21.12
CA VAL A 330 0.45 6.25 19.68
C VAL A 330 1.89 6.51 19.26
N ALA A 331 2.33 5.85 18.20
CA ALA A 331 3.60 6.08 17.53
C ALA A 331 3.46 5.84 16.02
N PRO A 332 4.41 6.33 15.20
CA PRO A 332 4.37 6.08 13.77
C PRO A 332 4.60 4.61 13.44
N ALA A 333 3.97 4.11 12.38
CA ALA A 333 4.17 2.76 11.88
C ALA A 333 4.09 2.73 10.35
N ALA A 334 4.85 1.83 9.72
CA ALA A 334 4.77 1.56 8.29
C ALA A 334 3.31 1.22 7.91
N HIS A 335 2.80 1.81 6.83
CA HIS A 335 1.39 1.70 6.49
C HIS A 335 1.09 1.43 5.01
N TYR A 336 1.70 2.16 4.09
CA TYR A 336 1.36 2.05 2.67
C TYR A 336 2.58 2.23 1.76
N MET A 337 2.68 1.40 0.74
CA MET A 337 3.70 1.49 -0.31
C MET A 337 3.14 2.26 -1.51
N MET A 338 3.69 3.45 -1.82
CA MET A 338 3.22 4.26 -2.96
C MET A 338 3.85 3.80 -4.28
N GLY A 339 5.13 3.44 -4.24
CA GLY A 339 5.82 2.79 -5.35
C GLY A 339 5.40 1.33 -5.53
N GLY A 340 6.00 0.67 -6.51
CA GLY A 340 5.66 -0.72 -6.83
C GLY A 340 5.95 -1.06 -8.28
N VAL A 341 5.22 -2.05 -8.81
CA VAL A 341 5.31 -2.44 -10.22
C VAL A 341 4.79 -1.31 -11.09
N ARG A 342 5.63 -0.74 -11.94
CA ARG A 342 5.25 0.36 -12.83
C ARG A 342 4.17 -0.12 -13.79
N THR A 343 3.10 0.65 -13.88
CA THR A 343 2.01 0.40 -14.82
C THR A 343 1.65 1.65 -15.59
N ASN A 344 1.06 1.49 -16.77
CA ASN A 344 0.34 2.59 -17.44
C ASN A 344 -1.07 2.76 -16.84
N ALA A 345 -1.84 3.72 -17.35
CA ALA A 345 -3.21 3.98 -16.91
C ALA A 345 -4.20 2.82 -17.18
N TRP A 346 -3.80 1.76 -17.86
CA TRP A 346 -4.57 0.53 -18.09
C TRP A 346 -4.09 -0.65 -17.23
N GLY A 347 -3.14 -0.41 -16.32
CA GLY A 347 -2.57 -1.44 -15.45
C GLY A 347 -1.54 -2.33 -16.13
N GLU A 348 -1.16 -2.05 -17.38
CA GLU A 348 -0.17 -2.83 -18.15
C GLU A 348 1.25 -2.51 -17.68
N THR A 349 2.08 -3.54 -17.52
CA THR A 349 3.53 -3.41 -17.32
C THR A 349 4.28 -3.39 -18.65
N ASN A 350 5.61 -3.31 -18.62
CA ASN A 350 6.46 -3.46 -19.81
C ASN A 350 6.51 -4.92 -20.37
N ILE A 351 5.92 -5.90 -19.69
CA ILE A 351 5.83 -7.29 -20.14
C ILE A 351 4.41 -7.56 -20.65
N ALA A 352 4.29 -8.06 -21.89
CA ALA A 352 3.00 -8.29 -22.51
C ALA A 352 2.19 -9.36 -21.76
N GLY A 353 0.94 -9.04 -21.42
CA GLY A 353 0.06 -9.91 -20.64
C GLY A 353 0.34 -9.90 -19.14
N LEU A 354 1.31 -9.12 -18.64
CA LEU A 354 1.49 -8.86 -17.22
C LEU A 354 0.86 -7.51 -16.85
N PHE A 355 0.00 -7.56 -15.85
CA PHE A 355 -0.66 -6.40 -15.27
C PHE A 355 -0.40 -6.35 -13.76
N ALA A 356 -0.56 -5.17 -13.16
CA ALA A 356 -0.57 -5.01 -11.71
C ALA A 356 -1.69 -4.06 -11.28
N ALA A 357 -2.29 -4.32 -10.12
CA ALA A 357 -3.35 -3.51 -9.54
C ALA A 357 -3.23 -3.41 -8.01
N GLY A 358 -3.79 -2.32 -7.47
CA GLY A 358 -3.73 -2.01 -6.05
C GLY A 358 -2.33 -1.67 -5.57
N GLU A 359 -2.08 -1.86 -4.26
CA GLU A 359 -0.82 -1.45 -3.61
C GLU A 359 0.44 -2.14 -4.17
N THR A 360 0.31 -3.22 -4.95
CA THR A 360 1.46 -3.81 -5.66
C THR A 360 1.90 -2.97 -6.86
N ALA A 361 0.99 -2.20 -7.46
CA ALA A 361 1.25 -1.36 -8.62
C ALA A 361 1.67 0.06 -8.20
N CYS A 362 2.44 0.70 -9.07
CA CYS A 362 2.61 2.14 -9.10
C CYS A 362 1.97 2.67 -10.38
N THR A 363 0.77 3.25 -10.23
CA THR A 363 0.01 3.90 -11.32
C THR A 363 0.42 5.36 -11.52
N GLY A 364 1.14 5.95 -10.55
CA GLY A 364 1.47 7.37 -10.49
C GLY A 364 0.45 8.22 -9.72
N VAL A 365 -0.70 7.67 -9.29
CA VAL A 365 -1.74 8.44 -8.59
C VAL A 365 -1.26 9.10 -7.30
N HIS A 366 -0.44 8.41 -6.51
CA HIS A 366 -0.09 8.86 -5.15
C HIS A 366 1.12 9.79 -5.09
N GLY A 367 1.92 9.86 -6.16
CA GLY A 367 3.22 10.53 -6.14
C GLY A 367 4.05 10.17 -4.91
N ALA A 368 4.63 11.19 -4.27
CA ALA A 368 5.50 10.99 -3.10
C ALA A 368 4.76 10.79 -1.77
N ASN A 369 3.44 11.02 -1.73
CA ASN A 369 2.65 10.86 -0.52
C ASN A 369 1.16 10.69 -0.84
N ARG A 370 0.61 9.57 -0.38
CA ARG A 370 -0.80 9.22 -0.64
C ARG A 370 -1.78 10.06 0.19
N LEU A 371 -2.81 10.58 -0.49
CA LEU A 371 -4.03 11.11 0.15
C LEU A 371 -4.83 9.98 0.82
N ALA A 372 -5.28 10.21 2.04
CA ALA A 372 -6.07 9.25 2.78
C ALA A 372 -7.33 8.80 2.00
N SER A 373 -7.71 7.53 2.15
CA SER A 373 -8.88 6.92 1.48
C SER A 373 -8.86 6.83 -0.06
N ASN A 374 -7.76 7.25 -0.73
CA ASN A 374 -7.56 7.01 -2.17
C ASN A 374 -7.08 5.58 -2.51
N SER A 375 -6.51 4.81 -1.57
CA SER A 375 -5.92 3.50 -1.88
C SER A 375 -6.97 2.47 -2.33
N LEU A 376 -8.10 2.37 -1.62
CA LEU A 376 -9.20 1.47 -2.01
C LEU A 376 -9.83 1.90 -3.34
N LEU A 377 -9.89 3.21 -3.61
CA LEU A 377 -10.41 3.76 -4.85
C LEU A 377 -9.52 3.41 -6.04
N GLU A 378 -8.21 3.64 -5.93
CA GLU A 378 -7.23 3.31 -6.97
C GLU A 378 -7.40 1.86 -7.41
N VAL A 379 -7.47 0.95 -6.43
CA VAL A 379 -7.63 -0.47 -6.68
C VAL A 379 -8.79 -0.75 -7.64
N ILE A 380 -10.00 -0.26 -7.34
CA ILE A 380 -11.21 -0.60 -8.11
C ILE A 380 -11.29 0.13 -9.45
N VAL A 381 -10.73 1.34 -9.55
CA VAL A 381 -10.63 2.09 -10.82
C VAL A 381 -9.71 1.35 -11.79
N PHE A 382 -8.45 1.11 -11.40
CA PHE A 382 -7.49 0.54 -12.33
C PHE A 382 -7.72 -0.95 -12.59
N ALA A 383 -8.28 -1.70 -11.62
CA ALA A 383 -8.75 -3.07 -11.88
C ALA A 383 -9.84 -3.13 -12.96
N LYS A 384 -10.81 -2.21 -12.94
CA LYS A 384 -11.85 -2.14 -13.98
C LYS A 384 -11.24 -1.89 -15.35
N ARG A 385 -10.28 -0.97 -15.43
CA ARG A 385 -9.59 -0.59 -16.68
C ARG A 385 -8.76 -1.74 -17.25
N ILE A 386 -8.08 -2.53 -16.42
CA ILE A 386 -7.41 -3.77 -16.86
C ILE A 386 -8.39 -4.65 -17.64
N LEU A 387 -9.60 -4.89 -17.10
CA LEU A 387 -10.59 -5.74 -17.77
C LEU A 387 -11.17 -5.14 -19.05
N GLU A 388 -11.22 -3.82 -19.17
CA GLU A 388 -11.62 -3.17 -20.42
C GLU A 388 -10.54 -3.29 -21.48
N GLN A 389 -9.28 -3.23 -21.06
CA GLN A 389 -8.13 -3.37 -21.94
C GLN A 389 -7.97 -4.80 -22.45
N THR A 390 -8.06 -5.80 -21.58
CA THR A 390 -7.93 -7.21 -21.99
C THR A 390 -9.06 -7.65 -22.93
N ARG A 391 -10.27 -7.10 -22.77
CA ARG A 391 -11.41 -7.35 -23.66
C ARG A 391 -11.19 -6.82 -25.08
N LYS A 392 -10.46 -5.72 -25.26
CA LYS A 392 -10.14 -5.16 -26.59
C LYS A 392 -9.11 -6.01 -27.36
N GLY A 393 -8.50 -6.99 -26.70
CA GLY A 393 -7.37 -7.77 -27.20
C GLY A 393 -6.09 -6.98 -27.02
N ALA A 394 -5.28 -7.35 -26.03
CA ALA A 394 -4.03 -6.67 -25.71
C ALA A 394 -3.09 -6.68 -26.93
N GLN A 395 -3.06 -5.58 -27.68
CA GLN A 395 -1.98 -5.28 -28.60
C GLN A 395 -0.77 -4.88 -27.75
N ALA A 396 0.41 -5.40 -28.05
CA ALA A 396 1.64 -4.87 -27.47
C ALA A 396 1.71 -3.38 -27.88
N ASN A 397 1.46 -2.48 -26.94
CA ASN A 397 1.43 -1.06 -27.19
C ASN A 397 2.44 -0.34 -26.28
N PRO A 398 2.89 0.84 -26.70
CA PRO A 398 4.18 1.39 -26.33
C PRO A 398 4.23 1.85 -24.87
N ALA A 399 5.45 2.16 -24.45
CA ALA A 399 5.85 2.59 -23.12
C ALA A 399 4.85 3.52 -22.40
N PRO A 400 4.83 3.52 -21.05
CA PRO A 400 3.94 4.37 -20.24
C PRO A 400 3.96 5.84 -20.68
N GLY A 401 2.82 6.52 -20.54
CA GLY A 401 2.54 7.87 -21.05
C GLY A 401 3.63 8.93 -20.80
N THR A 402 3.66 9.93 -21.70
CA THR A 402 4.80 10.81 -21.98
C THR A 402 4.90 12.08 -21.12
N SER A 403 4.02 12.31 -20.15
CA SER A 403 4.07 13.54 -19.33
C SER A 403 5.12 13.49 -18.22
N SER A 404 5.34 12.31 -17.65
CA SER A 404 6.16 12.15 -16.44
C SER A 404 7.62 11.84 -16.81
N ARG A 405 8.57 12.44 -16.08
CA ARG A 405 10.01 12.18 -16.26
C ARG A 405 10.39 10.90 -15.53
N TYR A 406 10.93 9.93 -16.26
CA TYR A 406 11.42 8.67 -15.71
C TYR A 406 12.94 8.57 -15.87
N GLU A 407 13.62 8.18 -14.80
CA GLU A 407 15.04 7.90 -14.81
C GLU A 407 15.27 6.41 -14.57
N HIS A 408 15.83 5.74 -15.57
CA HIS A 408 16.09 4.31 -15.52
C HIS A 408 17.47 4.04 -14.94
N TRP A 409 17.50 3.23 -13.88
CA TRP A 409 18.71 2.85 -13.19
C TRP A 409 18.82 1.32 -13.15
N PRO A 410 19.99 0.74 -13.45
CA PRO A 410 20.23 -0.65 -13.12
C PRO A 410 20.39 -0.78 -11.60
N LEU A 411 20.00 -1.92 -11.03
CA LEU A 411 20.29 -2.20 -9.63
C LEU A 411 21.82 -2.31 -9.43
N PRO A 412 22.46 -1.45 -8.60
CA PRO A 412 23.91 -1.39 -8.51
C PRO A 412 24.55 -2.70 -8.04
N ARG A 413 25.69 -3.09 -8.62
CA ARG A 413 26.49 -4.19 -8.07
C ARG A 413 27.31 -3.68 -6.88
N ARG A 414 27.00 -4.18 -5.68
CA ARG A 414 27.72 -3.83 -4.44
C ARG A 414 28.76 -4.89 -4.07
N LYS A 415 29.85 -4.45 -3.43
CA LYS A 415 30.88 -5.37 -2.92
C LYS A 415 30.31 -6.20 -1.76
N ALA A 416 30.76 -7.45 -1.66
CA ALA A 416 30.43 -8.30 -0.53
C ALA A 416 31.02 -7.70 0.76
N ILE A 417 30.23 -7.75 1.84
CA ILE A 417 30.73 -7.55 3.20
C ILE A 417 31.43 -8.84 3.60
N ALA A 418 32.60 -8.76 4.26
CA ALA A 418 33.34 -9.94 4.70
C ALA A 418 32.55 -10.78 5.71
N GLU A 419 31.83 -10.12 6.63
CA GLU A 419 31.01 -10.74 7.67
C GLU A 419 29.67 -9.99 7.80
N PRO A 420 28.68 -10.25 6.92
CA PRO A 420 27.36 -9.68 7.08
C PRO A 420 26.65 -10.31 8.28
N PRO A 421 25.76 -9.57 8.97
CA PRO A 421 24.87 -10.18 9.96
C PRO A 421 24.01 -11.27 9.29
N PRO A 422 23.59 -12.34 9.99
CA PRO A 422 22.77 -13.38 9.38
C PRO A 422 21.42 -12.82 8.91
N ALA A 423 21.01 -13.21 7.70
CA ALA A 423 19.71 -12.84 7.15
C ALA A 423 18.58 -13.49 7.96
N SER A 424 17.69 -12.67 8.50
CA SER A 424 16.47 -13.09 9.17
C SER A 424 15.42 -11.98 9.05
N LEU A 425 14.15 -12.33 9.21
CA LEU A 425 13.07 -11.33 9.14
C LEU A 425 13.24 -10.23 10.20
N SER A 426 13.65 -10.59 11.42
CA SER A 426 13.87 -9.62 12.50
C SER A 426 15.07 -8.71 12.24
N ALA A 427 16.16 -9.25 11.67
CA ALA A 427 17.32 -8.45 11.27
C ALA A 427 16.95 -7.47 10.15
N LEU A 428 16.21 -7.94 9.14
CA LEU A 428 15.72 -7.12 8.04
C LEU A 428 14.82 -5.99 8.52
N GLN A 429 13.83 -6.32 9.35
CA GLN A 429 12.88 -5.35 9.89
C GLN A 429 13.55 -4.28 10.75
N SER A 430 14.58 -4.68 11.51
CA SER A 430 15.35 -3.74 12.33
C SER A 430 16.24 -2.84 11.44
N LEU A 431 16.88 -3.42 10.42
CA LEU A 431 17.72 -2.69 9.47
C LEU A 431 16.91 -1.61 8.74
N LEU A 432 15.78 -1.97 8.11
CA LEU A 432 14.94 -1.01 7.39
C LEU A 432 14.32 0.04 8.32
N TRP A 433 13.85 -0.35 9.51
CA TRP A 433 13.30 0.62 10.46
C TRP A 433 14.33 1.67 10.89
N GLN A 434 15.57 1.26 11.11
CA GLN A 434 16.63 2.16 11.58
C GLN A 434 17.24 3.01 10.46
N LYS A 435 17.42 2.45 9.26
CA LYS A 435 18.24 3.07 8.20
C LYS A 435 17.45 3.56 6.99
N VAL A 436 16.26 3.03 6.76
CA VAL A 436 15.40 3.33 5.60
C VAL A 436 13.99 3.74 6.05
N GLY A 437 13.87 4.18 7.31
CA GLY A 437 12.62 4.57 7.96
C GLY A 437 12.16 5.99 7.61
N ILE A 438 11.60 6.67 8.61
CA ILE A 438 10.98 8.01 8.50
C ILE A 438 12.03 9.09 8.16
N VAL A 439 13.18 9.05 8.84
CA VAL A 439 14.30 9.98 8.64
C VAL A 439 15.48 9.19 8.12
N ARG A 440 16.08 9.65 7.01
CA ARG A 440 17.13 8.92 6.30
C ARG A 440 18.38 9.78 6.17
N HIS A 441 19.53 9.14 5.99
CA HIS A 441 20.82 9.79 5.78
C HIS A 441 21.65 8.94 4.82
N GLY A 442 22.45 9.56 3.95
CA GLY A 442 23.24 8.88 2.92
C GLY A 442 24.05 7.68 3.45
N ASP A 443 24.89 7.91 4.48
CA ASP A 443 25.70 6.84 5.09
C ASP A 443 24.89 5.64 5.58
N SER A 444 23.73 5.88 6.20
CA SER A 444 22.85 4.81 6.70
C SER A 444 22.20 4.03 5.56
N LEU A 445 21.81 4.72 4.48
CA LEU A 445 21.24 4.11 3.29
C LEU A 445 22.27 3.26 2.54
N GLU A 446 23.50 3.76 2.41
CA GLU A 446 24.64 3.06 1.79
C GLU A 446 24.96 1.75 2.53
N GLU A 447 24.99 1.80 3.88
CA GLU A 447 25.18 0.62 4.71
C GLU A 447 24.03 -0.39 4.54
N ALA A 448 22.77 0.07 4.59
CA ALA A 448 21.61 -0.79 4.42
C ALA A 448 21.60 -1.48 3.05
N ALA A 449 21.82 -0.71 1.98
CA ALA A 449 21.87 -1.24 0.62
C ALA A 449 22.98 -2.28 0.45
N THR A 450 24.14 -2.08 1.09
CA THR A 450 25.27 -3.03 1.07
C THR A 450 24.94 -4.32 1.81
N ILE A 451 24.33 -4.26 3.00
CA ILE A 451 23.89 -5.46 3.75
C ILE A 451 22.85 -6.24 2.95
N LEU A 452 21.84 -5.55 2.41
CA LEU A 452 20.75 -6.17 1.63
C LEU A 452 21.27 -6.81 0.34
N ALA A 453 22.25 -6.19 -0.33
CA ALA A 453 22.91 -6.79 -1.49
C ALA A 453 23.69 -8.06 -1.14
N GLY A 454 24.32 -8.10 0.05
CA GLY A 454 24.97 -9.30 0.59
C GLY A 454 23.96 -10.42 0.82
N TRP A 455 22.89 -10.14 1.57
CA TRP A 455 21.81 -11.10 1.83
C TRP A 455 21.16 -11.62 0.56
N GLN A 456 20.88 -10.76 -0.42
CA GLN A 456 20.26 -11.19 -1.68
C GLN A 456 21.12 -12.19 -2.45
N ARG A 457 22.45 -12.05 -2.38
CA ARG A 457 23.40 -12.93 -3.09
C ARG A 457 23.55 -14.29 -2.40
N GLU A 458 23.47 -14.33 -1.08
CA GLU A 458 23.78 -15.52 -0.27
C GLU A 458 22.53 -16.30 0.15
N PHE A 459 21.39 -15.62 0.28
CA PHE A 459 20.15 -16.24 0.73
C PHE A 459 19.45 -16.99 -0.40
N VAL A 460 19.40 -18.32 -0.27
CA VAL A 460 18.64 -19.19 -1.17
C VAL A 460 17.39 -19.65 -0.43
N PRO A 461 16.17 -19.35 -0.92
CA PRO A 461 14.95 -19.80 -0.26
C PRO A 461 14.81 -21.32 -0.36
N SER A 462 14.34 -21.95 0.71
CA SER A 462 13.86 -23.33 0.71
C SER A 462 12.43 -23.42 0.16
N LEU A 463 11.92 -24.63 -0.03
CA LEU A 463 10.54 -24.85 -0.52
C LEU A 463 9.50 -24.65 0.60
N ASP A 464 9.48 -23.46 1.19
CA ASP A 464 8.53 -23.05 2.23
C ASP A 464 8.19 -21.56 2.08
N ARG A 465 7.02 -21.19 2.62
CA ARG A 465 6.52 -19.82 2.52
C ARG A 465 7.42 -18.78 3.22
N PRO A 466 7.82 -18.95 4.50
CA PRO A 466 8.67 -17.97 5.19
C PRO A 466 9.98 -17.64 4.48
N SER A 467 10.66 -18.63 3.89
CA SER A 467 11.92 -18.40 3.20
C SER A 467 11.72 -17.63 1.87
N HIS A 468 10.69 -17.96 1.10
CA HIS A 468 10.32 -17.18 -0.09
C HIS A 468 9.90 -15.74 0.26
N GLU A 469 9.10 -15.55 1.30
CA GLU A 469 8.71 -14.22 1.78
C GLU A 469 9.94 -13.39 2.22
N LEU A 470 10.89 -14.00 2.93
CA LEU A 470 12.13 -13.33 3.32
C LEU A 470 12.98 -12.94 2.09
N ALA A 471 13.11 -13.82 1.09
CA ALA A 471 13.82 -13.50 -0.15
C ALA A 471 13.16 -12.34 -0.92
N ASN A 472 11.83 -12.25 -0.90
CA ASN A 472 11.07 -11.16 -1.52
C ASN A 472 11.27 -9.83 -0.78
N LEU A 473 11.23 -9.87 0.55
CA LEU A 473 11.50 -8.71 1.40
C LEU A 473 12.94 -8.21 1.27
N ILE A 474 13.94 -9.10 1.19
CA ILE A 474 15.35 -8.71 0.98
C ILE A 474 15.50 -7.95 -0.35
N LEU A 475 14.94 -8.48 -1.45
CA LEU A 475 15.00 -7.84 -2.76
C LEU A 475 14.29 -6.48 -2.76
N THR A 476 13.07 -6.43 -2.23
CA THR A 476 12.28 -5.19 -2.20
C THR A 476 12.91 -4.14 -1.29
N GLY A 477 13.43 -4.56 -0.13
CA GLY A 477 14.16 -3.70 0.78
C GLY A 477 15.41 -3.12 0.13
N ARG A 478 16.12 -3.91 -0.69
CA ARG A 478 17.27 -3.41 -1.45
C ARG A 478 16.85 -2.37 -2.49
N LEU A 479 15.81 -2.64 -3.28
CA LEU A 479 15.27 -1.68 -4.24
C LEU A 479 14.90 -0.36 -3.55
N MET A 480 14.24 -0.42 -2.39
CA MET A 480 13.91 0.74 -1.56
C MET A 480 15.13 1.50 -1.06
N ALA A 481 16.13 0.80 -0.52
CA ALA A 481 17.35 1.42 -0.01
C ALA A 481 18.16 2.12 -1.12
N GLU A 482 18.28 1.49 -2.29
CA GLU A 482 19.01 2.03 -3.44
C GLU A 482 18.28 3.24 -4.05
N ALA A 483 16.96 3.19 -4.24
CA ALA A 483 16.19 4.36 -4.70
C ALA A 483 16.28 5.52 -3.69
N ALA A 484 16.16 5.22 -2.40
CA ALA A 484 16.27 6.24 -1.35
C ALA A 484 17.67 6.86 -1.27
N LEU A 485 18.71 6.08 -1.57
CA LEU A 485 20.08 6.58 -1.63
C LEU A 485 20.30 7.50 -2.83
N LEU A 486 19.82 7.07 -4.01
CA LEU A 486 19.91 7.84 -5.26
C LEU A 486 19.24 9.20 -5.12
N ARG A 487 18.04 9.27 -4.53
CA ARG A 487 17.27 10.51 -4.37
C ARG A 487 17.91 11.42 -3.31
N GLU A 488 18.68 12.40 -3.77
CA GLU A 488 19.31 13.44 -2.93
C GLU A 488 18.40 14.68 -2.79
N GLU A 489 17.20 14.47 -2.24
CA GLU A 489 16.25 15.53 -1.85
C GLU A 489 15.33 15.05 -0.71
N SER A 490 14.42 15.92 -0.26
CA SER A 490 13.29 15.53 0.59
C SER A 490 11.95 15.93 -0.04
N ARG A 491 11.04 14.97 -0.19
CA ARG A 491 9.74 15.14 -0.84
C ARG A 491 8.73 14.13 -0.30
N GLY A 492 7.58 14.61 0.18
CA GLY A 492 6.52 13.75 0.71
C GLY A 492 7.03 12.79 1.79
N ALA A 493 6.79 11.49 1.61
CA ALA A 493 7.20 10.45 2.55
C ALA A 493 8.69 10.08 2.50
N HIS A 494 9.46 10.64 1.55
CA HIS A 494 10.92 10.50 1.48
C HIS A 494 11.58 11.72 2.12
N TYR A 495 12.30 11.52 3.24
CA TYR A 495 13.00 12.60 3.94
C TYR A 495 14.47 12.23 4.23
N ARG A 496 15.38 12.98 3.59
CA ARG A 496 16.84 12.91 3.76
C ARG A 496 17.29 14.07 4.64
N ALA A 497 17.77 13.78 5.84
CA ALA A 497 18.24 14.81 6.76
C ALA A 497 19.47 15.58 6.22
N ASP A 498 20.28 14.91 5.39
CA ASP A 498 21.41 15.45 4.63
C ASP A 498 20.99 16.23 3.36
N PHE A 499 19.76 16.06 2.90
CA PHE A 499 19.15 16.80 1.78
C PHE A 499 17.71 17.24 2.12
N PRO A 500 17.51 18.16 3.08
CA PRO A 500 16.21 18.41 3.69
C PRO A 500 15.21 19.18 2.80
N GLN A 501 15.65 19.68 1.65
CA GLN A 501 14.83 20.49 0.74
C GLN A 501 14.42 19.68 -0.51
N PRO A 502 13.25 19.95 -1.10
CA PRO A 502 12.90 19.41 -2.40
C PRO A 502 13.79 20.04 -3.49
N SER A 503 14.05 19.27 -4.55
CA SER A 503 14.84 19.71 -5.70
C SER A 503 14.05 19.53 -7.01
N PRO A 504 13.97 20.54 -7.89
CA PRO A 504 13.38 20.38 -9.22
C PRO A 504 14.07 19.29 -10.06
N ALA A 505 15.36 19.02 -9.82
CA ALA A 505 16.10 17.98 -10.53
C ALA A 505 15.54 16.57 -10.25
N TRP A 506 14.90 16.39 -9.09
CA TRP A 506 14.32 15.14 -8.62
C TRP A 506 12.79 15.09 -8.75
N GLN A 507 12.17 16.04 -9.48
CA GLN A 507 10.79 15.88 -9.97
C GLN A 507 10.74 14.86 -11.11
N SER A 508 11.13 13.64 -10.78
CA SER A 508 11.24 12.48 -11.65
C SER A 508 11.00 11.20 -10.86
N HIS A 509 10.54 10.18 -11.57
CA HIS A 509 10.33 8.84 -11.07
C HIS A 509 11.62 8.03 -11.24
N ILE A 510 12.05 7.35 -10.18
CA ILE A 510 13.17 6.42 -10.24
C ILE A 510 12.63 5.06 -10.68
N VAL A 511 13.19 4.49 -11.75
CA VAL A 511 12.79 3.19 -12.29
C VAL A 511 13.95 2.22 -12.22
N PHE A 512 13.75 1.10 -11.54
CA PHE A 512 14.64 -0.05 -11.61
C PHE A 512 14.11 -1.05 -12.62
N SER A 513 14.99 -1.48 -13.52
CA SER A 513 14.74 -2.61 -14.41
C SER A 513 15.89 -3.61 -14.31
N ARG A 514 15.56 -4.88 -14.53
CA ARG A 514 16.58 -5.90 -14.80
C ARG A 514 17.09 -5.58 -16.20
N GLY A 515 18.30 -5.02 -16.31
CA GLY A 515 18.91 -4.72 -17.61
C GLY A 515 18.88 -5.96 -18.52
N SER A 516 18.79 -5.74 -19.83
CA SER A 516 18.93 -6.83 -20.80
C SER A 516 20.32 -7.47 -20.64
N GLU A 517 20.37 -8.67 -20.07
CA GLU A 517 21.57 -9.51 -20.02
C GLU A 517 22.00 -9.96 -21.42
#